data_AF-A0A1Q7BCW7-F1
#
_entry.id   AF-A0A1Q7BCW7-F1
#
_cell.length_a   1.000
_cell.length_b   1.000
_cell.length_c   1.000
_cell.angle_alpha   90.00
_cell.angle_beta   90.00
_cell.angle_gamma   90.00
#
_symmetry.space_group_name_H-M   'P 1'
#
loop_
_entity.id
_entity.type
_entity.pdbx_description
1 polymer ?
#
loop_
_entity_poly.entity_id
_entity_poly.type
_entity_poly.pdbx_seq_one_letter_code
_entity_poly.pdbx_strand_id
1 'polypeptide(L)' 'MSVEHSPTRAHRRFGRIPVATAESGLSRSALYGLATRHRGLFKKAGAATIVDLNMLADIIAELPDADINISASKPDTA' A
#
# COMPACT_ATOMS: atom_id res chain seq x y z
N MET A 1 36.02 10.60 -4.90
CA MET A 1 34.78 9.97 -4.37
C MET A 1 33.63 10.89 -4.73
N SER A 2 32.91 10.59 -5.81
CA SER A 2 31.75 11.39 -6.23
C SER A 2 30.54 10.83 -5.50
N VAL A 3 30.01 11.57 -4.54
CA VAL A 3 28.74 11.24 -3.91
C VAL A 3 27.64 11.53 -4.92
N GLU A 4 27.18 10.50 -5.62
CA GLU A 4 25.97 10.57 -6.44
C GLU A 4 24.81 10.95 -5.51
N HIS A 5 24.45 12.23 -5.55
CA HIS A 5 23.24 12.72 -4.92
C HIS A 5 22.07 12.24 -5.78
N SER A 6 21.65 10.99 -5.58
CA SER A 6 20.39 10.49 -6.12
C SER A 6 19.32 11.50 -5.76
N PRO A 7 18.57 12.06 -6.74
CA PRO A 7 17.51 13.00 -6.42
C PRO A 7 16.55 12.25 -5.51
N THR A 8 16.49 12.66 -4.24
CA THR A 8 15.48 12.17 -3.31
C THR A 8 14.15 12.56 -3.91
N ARG A 9 13.56 11.66 -4.73
CA ARG A 9 12.23 11.82 -5.32
C ARG A 9 11.37 12.22 -4.15
N ALA A 10 10.92 13.48 -4.11
CA ALA A 10 10.15 14.01 -3.01
C ALA A 10 8.92 13.11 -2.84
N HIS A 11 9.06 12.09 -1.98
CA HIS A 11 8.01 11.12 -1.73
C HIS A 11 6.93 11.94 -1.05
N ARG A 12 5.83 12.15 -1.77
CA ARG A 12 4.67 12.82 -1.21
C ARG A 12 4.29 12.02 0.02
N ARG A 13 4.48 12.59 1.21
CA ARG A 13 4.19 11.90 2.46
C ARG A 13 2.73 11.45 2.54
N PHE A 14 1.85 12.20 1.88
CA PHE A 14 0.42 11.93 1.85
C PHE A 14 -0.14 11.89 0.44
N GLY A 15 -1.04 10.93 0.20
CA GLY A 15 -1.78 10.78 -1.05
C GLY A 15 -3.27 10.59 -0.80
N ARG A 16 -4.11 10.79 -1.82
CA ARG A 16 -5.50 10.31 -1.76
C ARG A 16 -5.54 8.80 -2.02
N ILE A 17 -6.66 8.16 -1.69
CA ILE A 17 -6.86 6.72 -1.90
C ILE A 17 -6.48 6.26 -3.33
N PRO A 18 -6.86 6.94 -4.43
CA PRO A 18 -6.46 6.51 -5.78
C PRO A 18 -4.94 6.53 -6.03
N VAL A 19 -4.22 7.45 -5.37
CA VAL A 19 -2.75 7.50 -5.44
C VAL A 19 -2.16 6.34 -4.64
N ALA A 20 -2.68 6.08 -3.45
CA ALA A 20 -2.25 4.96 -2.62
C ALA A 20 -2.47 3.61 -3.32
N THR A 21 -3.59 3.42 -4.02
CA THR A 21 -3.83 2.18 -4.79
C THR A 21 -2.86 2.04 -5.97
N ALA A 22 -2.55 3.14 -6.65
CA ALA A 22 -1.62 3.12 -7.78
C ALA A 22 -0.18 2.82 -7.34
N GLU A 23 0.28 3.39 -6.22
CA GLU A 23 1.65 3.18 -5.72
C GLU A 23 1.84 1.82 -5.03
N SER A 24 0.81 1.31 -4.32
CA SER A 24 0.92 0.03 -3.60
C SER A 24 0.51 -1.20 -4.40
N GLY A 25 -0.23 -1.03 -5.50
CA GLY A 25 -0.89 -2.14 -6.21
C GLY A 25 -2.06 -2.77 -5.43
N LEU A 26 -2.37 -2.28 -4.22
CA LEU A 26 -3.47 -2.79 -3.41
C LEU A 26 -4.83 -2.25 -3.87
N SER A 27 -5.85 -3.09 -3.73
CA SER A 27 -7.23 -2.66 -3.93
C SER A 27 -7.65 -1.67 -2.83
N ARG A 28 -8.67 -0.85 -3.14
CA ARG A 28 -9.24 0.08 -2.16
C ARG A 28 -9.71 -0.65 -0.90
N SER A 29 -10.39 -1.78 -1.03
CA SER A 29 -10.86 -2.58 0.11
C SER A 29 -9.70 -3.09 0.97
N ALA A 30 -8.59 -3.51 0.35
CA ALA A 30 -7.39 -3.91 1.08
C ALA A 30 -6.79 -2.73 1.87
N LEU A 31 -6.73 -1.53 1.29
CA LEU A 31 -6.28 -0.33 2.02
C LEU A 31 -7.14 0.00 3.24
N TYR A 32 -8.47 -0.13 3.14
CA TYR A 32 -9.34 0.02 4.31
C TYR A 32 -9.10 -1.08 5.35
N GLY A 33 -8.88 -2.32 4.93
CA GLY A 33 -8.50 -3.43 5.82
C GLY A 33 -7.17 -3.20 6.54
N LEU A 34 -6.19 -2.58 5.87
CA LEU A 34 -4.94 -2.17 6.53
C LEU A 34 -5.18 -1.01 7.50
N ALA A 35 -6.03 -0.04 7.14
CA ALA A 35 -6.31 1.12 8.00
C ALA A 35 -7.01 0.77 9.31
N THR A 36 -7.75 -0.35 9.37
CA THR A 36 -8.32 -0.86 10.64
C THR A 36 -7.27 -1.47 11.56
N ARG A 37 -6.20 -2.04 11.00
CA ARG A 37 -5.10 -2.68 11.73
C ARG A 37 -3.98 -1.70 12.10
N HIS A 38 -3.71 -0.73 11.23
CA HIS A 38 -2.62 0.23 11.36
C HIS A 38 -3.17 1.64 11.61
N ARG A 39 -3.32 1.99 12.89
CA ARG A 39 -3.74 3.34 13.30
C ARG A 39 -2.75 4.38 12.78
N GLY A 40 -3.26 5.38 12.07
CA GLY A 40 -2.46 6.47 11.51
C GLY A 40 -2.22 6.37 10.01
N LEU A 41 -2.47 5.21 9.39
CA LEU A 41 -2.38 5.01 7.94
C LEU A 41 -3.34 5.95 7.20
N PHE A 42 -4.57 6.08 7.69
CA PHE A 42 -5.54 7.05 7.17
C PHE A 42 -5.61 8.26 8.09
N LYS A 43 -5.54 9.45 7.50
CA LYS A 43 -5.71 10.73 8.19
C LYS A 43 -6.88 11.49 7.58
N LYS A 44 -7.64 12.19 8.43
CA LYS A 44 -8.70 13.09 8.00
C LYS A 44 -8.13 14.49 7.74
N ALA A 45 -8.45 15.04 6.57
CA ALA A 45 -8.12 16.39 6.16
C ALA A 45 -9.43 17.09 5.75
N GLY A 46 -10.15 17.62 6.75
CA GLY A 46 -11.52 18.13 6.57
C GLY A 46 -12.46 17.02 6.10
N ALA A 47 -13.15 17.26 4.98
CA ALA A 47 -14.04 16.26 4.36
C ALA A 47 -13.28 15.10 3.67
N ALA A 48 -12.00 15.30 3.35
CA ALA A 48 -11.20 14.31 2.64
C ALA A 48 -10.51 13.32 3.59
N THR A 49 -10.25 12.11 3.09
CA THR A 49 -9.33 11.14 3.71
C THR A 49 -8.08 11.05 2.86
N ILE A 50 -6.92 11.19 3.51
CA ILE A 50 -5.59 11.02 2.91
C ILE A 50 -4.89 9.84 3.57
N VAL A 51 -3.95 9.24 2.84
CA VAL A 51 -3.19 8.05 3.22
C VAL A 51 -1.73 8.47 3.42
N ASP A 52 -1.14 8.03 4.52
CA ASP A 52 0.30 8.16 4.76
C ASP A 52 1.05 7.14 3.89
N LEU A 53 1.70 7.63 2.82
CA LEU A 53 2.33 6.78 1.83
C LEU A 53 3.64 6.18 2.33
N ASN A 54 4.31 6.83 3.30
CA ASN A 54 5.51 6.28 3.92
C ASN A 54 5.15 5.11 4.81
N MET A 55 4.15 5.27 5.66
CA MET A 55 3.65 4.17 6.50
C MET A 55 3.13 3.01 5.65
N LEU A 56 2.45 3.31 4.53
CA LEU A 56 1.99 2.29 3.59
C LEU A 56 3.16 1.49 3.00
N ALA A 57 4.23 2.16 2.59
CA ALA A 57 5.42 1.51 2.05
C ALA A 57 6.10 0.62 3.11
N ASP A 58 6.20 1.09 4.36
CA ASP A 58 6.75 0.34 5.49
C ASP A 58 5.95 -0.94 5.75
N ILE A 59 4.61 -0.83 5.84
CA ILE A 59 3.71 -1.98 6.01
C ILE A 59 3.91 -3.01 4.89
N ILE A 60 4.00 -2.56 3.64
CA ILE A 60 4.17 -3.45 2.48
C ILE A 60 5.53 -4.15 2.53
N ALA A 61 6.59 -3.44 2.93
CA ALA A 61 7.92 -4.01 3.05
C ALA A 61 8.01 -5.10 4.13
N GLU A 62 7.14 -5.07 5.14
CA GLU A 62 7.03 -6.08 6.19
C GLU A 62 6.08 -7.25 5.85
N LEU A 63 5.34 -7.18 4.73
CA LEU A 63 4.45 -8.28 4.36
C LEU A 63 5.27 -9.52 3.99
N PRO A 64 4.89 -10.70 4.50
CA PRO A 64 5.53 -11.93 4.07
C PRO A 64 5.26 -12.16 2.58
N ASP A 65 6.21 -12.79 1.90
CA ASP A 65 5.99 -13.29 0.54
C ASP A 65 4.73 -14.17 0.51
N ALA A 66 3.89 -13.93 -0.48
CA ALA A 66 2.71 -14.75 -0.68
C ALA A 66 3.14 -16.14 -1.17
N ASP A 67 2.88 -17.19 -0.38
CA ASP A 67 2.95 -18.56 -0.87
C ASP A 67 1.76 -18.80 -1.81
N ILE A 68 1.97 -18.63 -3.11
CA ILE A 68 0.95 -18.89 -4.12
C ILE A 68 1.03 -20.37 -4.48
N ASN A 69 0.38 -21.22 -3.68
CA ASN A 69 0.16 -22.61 -4.07
C ASN A 69 -0.99 -22.69 -5.09
N ILE A 70 -0.66 -22.68 -6.39
CA ILE A 70 -1.61 -22.76 -7.52
C ILE A 70 -2.20 -24.18 -7.67
N SER A 71 -2.42 -24.92 -6.58
CA SER A 71 -2.95 -26.31 -6.62
C SER A 71 -4.43 -26.45 -6.25
N ALA A 72 -5.19 -25.36 -6.13
CA ALA A 72 -6.63 -25.46 -5.86
C ALA A 72 -7.44 -24.59 -6.81
N SER A 73 -7.75 -25.14 -7.98
CA SER A 73 -9.02 -24.94 -8.69
C SER A 73 -9.06 -25.86 -9.90
N LYS A 74 -9.30 -27.16 -9.68
CA LYS A 74 -10.04 -27.92 -10.68
C LYS A 74 -11.47 -27.40 -10.62
N PRO A 75 -12.09 -26.93 -11.71
CA PRO A 75 -13.53 -26.78 -11.72
C PRO A 75 -14.12 -28.19 -11.62
N ASP A 76 -14.81 -28.45 -10.51
CA ASP A 76 -15.74 -29.56 -10.40
C ASP A 76 -16.94 -29.20 -11.28
N THR A 77 -16.90 -29.62 -12.55
CA THR A 77 -18.04 -29.52 -13.44
C THR A 77 -18.81 -30.84 -13.34
N ALA A 78 -19.98 -30.75 -12.70
CA ALA A 78 -21.01 -31.78 -12.64
C ALA A 78 -21.59 -32.15 -14.02
#